data_AF-A0AAE0V3F4-F1
#
_entry.id   AF-A0AAE0V3F4-F1
#
_cell.length_a   1.000
_cell.length_b   1.000
_cell.length_c   1.000
_cell.angle_alpha   90.00
_cell.angle_beta   90.00
_cell.angle_gamma   90.00
#
_symmetry.space_group_name_H-M   'P 1'
#
loop_
_entity.id
_entity.type
_entity.pdbx_description
1 polymer ?
#
loop_
_entity_poly.entity_id
_entity_poly.type
_entity_poly.pdbx_seq_one_letter_code
_entity_poly.pdbx_strand_id
1 'polypeptide(L)' 'MVMADPNATVCERLTRRHCVRIVCAASVEDCCLAVGNVVGHENIVSASRMNSAIVVFLNDVEKVRKLPSE' A
#
# COMPACT_ATOMS: atom_id res chain seq x y z
N MET A 1 -22.49 -7.73 17.10
CA MET A 1 -21.54 -8.72 16.56
C MET A 1 -20.64 -7.99 15.60
N VAL A 2 -19.51 -7.46 16.10
CA VAL A 2 -18.52 -6.82 15.23
C VAL A 2 -17.80 -7.94 14.50
N MET A 3 -18.02 -8.03 13.19
CA MET A 3 -17.27 -8.94 12.34
C MET A 3 -15.88 -8.33 12.18
N ALA A 4 -14.94 -8.77 13.01
CA ALA A 4 -13.53 -8.56 12.74
C ALA A 4 -13.13 -9.61 11.72
N ASP A 5 -12.83 -9.17 10.50
CA ASP A 5 -12.35 -10.02 9.43
C ASP A 5 -11.05 -10.70 9.90
N PRO A 6 -10.94 -12.04 9.90
CA PRO A 6 -9.73 -12.74 10.32
C PRO A 6 -8.51 -12.50 9.40
N ASN A 7 -8.66 -11.66 8.37
CA ASN A 7 -7.55 -11.17 7.55
C ASN A 7 -6.93 -9.85 8.06
N ALA A 8 -7.50 -9.22 9.09
CA ALA A 8 -6.97 -7.97 9.66
C ALA A 8 -5.67 -8.15 10.46
N THR A 9 -5.24 -9.38 10.73
CA THR A 9 -4.05 -9.71 11.53
C THR A 9 -2.73 -9.65 10.73
N VAL A 10 -2.78 -9.42 9.41
CA VAL A 10 -1.57 -9.31 8.57
C VAL A 10 -0.87 -7.94 8.70
N CYS A 11 -1.40 -7.03 9.52
CA CYS A 11 -0.78 -5.72 9.75
C CYS A 11 0.24 -5.70 10.90
N GLU A 12 0.46 -6.80 11.64
CA GLU A 12 1.34 -6.80 12.81
C GLU A 12 2.85 -6.76 12.47
N ARG A 13 3.25 -6.93 11.20
CA ARG A 13 4.68 -7.00 10.80
C ARG A 13 5.08 -6.18 9.56
N LEU A 14 4.22 -5.29 9.08
CA LEU A 14 4.54 -4.41 7.95
C LEU A 14 5.46 -3.28 8.41
N THR A 15 6.76 -3.55 8.43
CA THR A 15 7.78 -2.55 8.75
C THR A 15 7.87 -1.48 7.65
N ARG A 16 8.51 -0.33 7.92
CA ARG A 16 8.75 0.77 6.95
C ARG A 16 9.35 0.35 5.60
N ARG A 17 9.86 -0.88 5.48
CA ARG A 17 10.39 -1.46 4.23
C ARG A 17 9.30 -1.99 3.29
N HIS A 18 8.11 -2.25 3.81
CA HIS A 18 6.93 -2.75 3.07
C HIS A 18 5.99 -1.62 2.65
N CYS A 19 6.22 -0.40 3.14
CA CYS A 19 5.38 0.74 2.83
C CYS A 19 6.04 1.66 1.81
N VAL A 20 5.23 2.14 0.88
CA VAL A 20 5.62 3.12 -0.13
C VAL A 20 4.90 4.40 0.18
N ARG A 21 5.67 5.46 0.41
CA ARG A 21 5.12 6.80 0.59
C ARG A 21 5.11 7.49 -0.76
N ILE A 22 3.91 7.72 -1.28
CA ILE A 22 3.67 8.36 -2.57
C ILE A 22 3.10 9.75 -2.28
N VAL A 23 3.83 10.80 -2.67
CA VAL A 23 3.32 12.17 -2.56
C VAL A 23 2.59 12.48 -3.86
N CYS A 24 1.26 12.49 -3.81
CA CYS A 24 0.45 12.76 -4.99
C CYS A 24 -0.81 13.55 -4.60
N ALA A 25 -1.28 14.38 -5.53
CA ALA A 25 -2.55 15.08 -5.41
C ALA A 25 -3.76 14.18 -5.76
N ALA A 26 -3.51 13.01 -6.36
CA ALA A 26 -4.53 12.04 -6.74
C ALA A 26 -5.20 11.37 -5.52
N SER A 27 -6.34 10.72 -5.78
CA SER A 27 -7.06 9.93 -4.78
C SER A 27 -6.31 8.64 -4.42
N VAL A 28 -6.64 8.07 -3.26
CA VAL A 28 -6.08 6.78 -2.81
C VAL A 28 -6.39 5.67 -3.81
N GLU A 29 -7.58 5.68 -4.41
CA GLU A 29 -8.00 4.72 -5.43
C GLU A 29 -7.13 4.76 -6.70
N ASP A 30 -6.95 5.94 -7.30
CA ASP A 30 -6.05 6.12 -8.46
C ASP A 30 -4.63 5.67 -8.16
N CYS A 31 -4.15 6.00 -6.95
CA CYS A 31 -2.82 5.61 -6.51
C CYS A 31 -2.69 4.09 -6.37
N CYS A 32 -3.69 3.42 -5.78
CA CYS A 32 -3.75 1.96 -5.71
C CYS A 32 -3.80 1.31 -7.09
N LEU A 33 -4.55 1.89 -8.03
CA LEU A 33 -4.64 1.39 -9.40
C LEU A 33 -3.28 1.48 -10.11
N ALA A 34 -2.61 2.64 -10.00
CA ALA A 34 -1.30 2.85 -10.59
C ALA A 34 -0.24 1.92 -9.98
N VAL A 35 -0.19 1.82 -8.65
CA VAL A 35 0.73 0.93 -7.94
C VAL A 35 0.43 -0.53 -8.30
N GLY A 36 -0.85 -0.92 -8.28
CA GLY A 36 -1.31 -2.26 -8.61
C GLY A 36 -1.01 -2.68 -10.04
N ASN A 37 -0.94 -1.74 -10.98
CA ASN A 37 -0.48 -2.02 -12.34
C ASN A 37 1.03 -2.30 -12.43
N VAL A 38 1.84 -1.75 -11.52
CA VAL A 38 3.30 -1.97 -11.47
C VAL A 38 3.66 -3.23 -10.67
N VAL A 39 3.04 -3.42 -9.50
CA VAL A 39 3.39 -4.49 -8.55
C VAL A 39 2.43 -5.68 -8.59
N GLY A 40 1.26 -5.53 -9.21
CA GLY A 40 0.15 -6.47 -9.18
C GLY A 40 -0.81 -6.16 -8.02
N HIS A 41 -2.11 -6.00 -8.33
CA HIS A 41 -3.16 -5.67 -7.36
C HIS A 41 -3.24 -6.62 -6.16
N GLU A 42 -2.95 -7.91 -6.36
CA GLU A 42 -2.90 -8.93 -5.30
C GLU A 42 -1.85 -8.66 -4.22
N ASN A 43 -0.88 -7.79 -4.49
CA ASN A 43 0.20 -7.48 -3.56
C ASN A 43 -0.10 -6.24 -2.72
N ILE A 44 -1.19 -5.51 -3.00
CA ILE A 44 -1.60 -4.37 -2.18
C ILE A 44 -2.35 -4.91 -0.97
N VAL A 45 -1.78 -4.71 0.21
CA VAL A 45 -2.38 -5.13 1.48
C VAL A 45 -3.32 -4.05 1.98
N SER A 46 -2.88 -2.79 1.93
CA SER A 46 -3.65 -1.65 2.42
C SER A 46 -3.09 -0.35 1.86
N ALA A 47 -3.93 0.67 1.77
CA ALA A 47 -3.50 2.01 1.43
C ALA A 47 -4.23 3.03 2.29
N SER A 48 -3.55 4.11 2.66
CA SER A 48 -4.13 5.17 3.47
C SER A 48 -3.50 6.53 3.15
N ARG A 49 -4.31 7.59 3.20
CA ARG A 49 -3.85 8.97 3.00
C ARG A 49 -3.43 9.58 4.33
N MET A 50 -2.18 10.03 4.41
CA MET A 50 -1.61 10.68 5.58
C MET A 50 -0.92 11.98 5.19
N ASN A 51 -1.42 13.12 5.69
CA ASN A 51 -0.80 14.45 5.55
C ASN A 51 -0.34 14.77 4.10
N SER A 52 -1.27 14.70 3.14
CA SER A 52 -1.00 14.93 1.70
C SER A 52 -0.10 13.91 1.00
N ALA A 53 0.27 12.82 1.65
CA ALA A 53 0.87 11.64 1.03
C ALA A 53 -0.08 10.44 1.12
N ILE A 54 0.09 9.48 0.24
CA ILE A 54 -0.58 8.19 0.26
C ILE A 54 0.48 7.16 0.64
N VAL A 55 0.19 6.39 1.69
CA VAL A 55 1.04 5.29 2.13
C VAL A 55 0.37 4.00 1.68
N VAL A 56 1.05 3.26 0.81
CA VAL A 56 0.60 1.95 0.34
C VAL A 56 1.47 0.89 0.98
N PHE A 57 0.84 -0.09 1.61
CA PHE A 57 1.49 -1.26 2.17
C PHE A 57 1.38 -2.42 1.19
N LEU A 58 2.52 -2.98 0.84
CA LEU A 58 2.63 -4.14 -0.04
C LEU A 58 2.95 -5.39 0.77
N ASN A 59 2.50 -6.54 0.27
CA ASN A 59 2.83 -7.84 0.85
C ASN A 59 4.32 -8.18 0.65
N ASP A 60 4.93 -7.65 -0.41
CA ASP A 60 6.28 -7.98 -0.83
C ASP A 60 7.18 -6.73 -0.96
N VAL A 61 8.29 -6.72 -0.23
CA VAL A 61 9.27 -5.61 -0.21
C VAL A 61 10.09 -5.51 -1.48
N GLU A 62 10.27 -6.58 -2.24
CA GLU A 62 11.04 -6.52 -3.48
C GLU A 62 10.27 -5.76 -4.56
N LYS A 63 8.95 -5.82 -4.51
CA LYS A 63 8.08 -5.07 -5.42
C LYS A 63 8.01 -3.58 -5.07
N VAL A 64 8.20 -3.21 -3.80
CA VAL A 64 8.39 -1.79 -3.40
C VAL A 64 9.56 -1.17 -4.16
N ARG A 65 10.65 -1.93 -4.40
CA ARG A 65 11.84 -1.45 -5.12
C ARG A 65 11.63 -1.31 -6.63
N LYS A 66 10.54 -1.85 -7.18
CA LYS A 66 10.18 -1.69 -8.60
C LYS A 66 9.43 -0.40 -8.88
N LEU A 67 8.94 0.29 -7.87
CA LEU A 67 8.32 1.61 -8.05
C LEU A 67 9.43 2.65 -8.23
N PRO A 68 9.40 3.45 -9.30
CA PRO A 68 10.40 4.47 -9.52
C PRO A 68 10.26 5.53 -8.41
N SER A 69 11.34 5.74 -7.65
CA SER A 69 11.51 6.92 -6.81
C SER A 69 11.89 8.09 -7.72
N GLU A 70 10.89 8.74 -8.31
CA GLU A 70 11.08 10.02 -9.03
C GLU A 70 10.33 11.13 -8.31
#